data_AF-A0A0M9ZQP1-F1
#
_entry.id   AF-A0A0M9ZQP1-F1
#
_cell.length_a   1.000
_cell.length_b   1.000
_cell.length_c   1.000
_cell.angle_alpha   90.00
_cell.angle_beta   90.00
_cell.angle_gamma   90.00
#
_symmetry.space_group_name_H-M   'P 1'
#
loop_
_entity.id
_entity.type
_entity.pdbx_description
1 polymer ?
#
loop_
_entity_poly.entity_id
_entity_poly.type
_entity_poly.pdbx_seq_one_letter_code
_entity_poly.pdbx_strand_id
1 'polypeptide(L)'
;ASVESLVLRAVTDEQLKVSGGGGSESLFRVEWSPLPVRDDADAVAVELLEVGSASLGSEEVRRVCGDVLAGLQEFLASSREGSLVVATRGAVDVAGGEGAADPVVAAVWGLVRSAQVENPGRVVLMDTDADTDVDADGVVRGGGLLAGVVASGESQVAVRSGEVFVPRLVRASAVPSEGPVFRTGGTVLVTGGTGTLGGEVARHLVGAHGVRNLVLTSRRGLDAPGAVSLKAELEQAGAVVVVAACDVADRESLAGVLDMVPAGAPLSGVVHTAGVLDDGVIGSLTPERLASVFRPKVDAVLMLHELTRHLDLDAFVLFSSASGVLGGPGQGNYSAANAFLDAFAQWRRAQGLTAVSLAWGLWRESSTMTGTLGATDQARMSRGGIRALSVEEGMALFDAGLGAVPSHLVPAKFDLAALGEQVAADEVPSMLRGLVRRPRRTAAVATGSVLGASLTSRLTTLTVDEQRRHLVELVSGEVAVVLGHAGAGSVGAGQAF
;
A
#
# COMPACT_ATOMS: atom_id res chain seq x y z
N ALA A 1 41.12 -19.66 29.17
CA ALA A 1 41.64 -19.25 27.85
C ALA A 1 41.53 -17.74 27.75
N SER A 2 42.64 -17.02 27.75
CA SER A 2 42.71 -15.56 27.58
C SER A 2 43.09 -15.24 26.14
N VAL A 3 42.38 -14.29 25.52
CA VAL A 3 42.63 -13.83 24.14
C VAL A 3 43.75 -12.79 24.17
N GLU A 4 44.87 -13.05 23.49
CA GLU A 4 46.10 -12.25 23.55
C GLU A 4 46.18 -11.07 22.55
N SER A 5 45.27 -10.93 21.60
CA SER A 5 45.11 -9.67 20.85
C SER A 5 43.82 -9.65 20.02
N LEU A 6 43.26 -8.44 19.84
CA LEU A 6 42.13 -8.17 18.98
C LEU A 6 42.60 -7.17 17.91
N VAL A 7 42.77 -7.64 16.67
CA VAL A 7 43.16 -6.77 15.55
C VAL A 7 41.90 -6.21 14.92
N LEU A 8 41.55 -4.96 15.26
CA LEU A 8 40.52 -4.21 14.56
C LEU A 8 41.10 -3.69 13.24
N ARG A 9 40.61 -4.24 12.12
CA ARG A 9 40.88 -3.67 10.80
C ARG A 9 40.13 -2.34 10.68
N ALA A 10 40.86 -1.25 10.45
CA ALA A 10 40.25 0.04 10.14
C ALA A 10 39.57 -0.06 8.76
N VAL A 11 38.25 0.16 8.74
CA VAL A 11 37.45 0.30 7.53
C VAL A 11 37.71 1.69 6.96
N THR A 12 38.05 1.78 5.68
CA THR A 12 38.31 3.06 5.00
C THR A 12 36.99 3.74 4.59
N ASP A 13 36.99 5.07 4.47
CA ASP A 13 35.83 5.85 4.03
C ASP A 13 35.29 5.42 2.65
N GLU A 14 36.11 4.83 1.79
CA GLU A 14 35.67 4.23 0.52
C GLU A 14 34.89 2.93 0.71
N GLN A 15 35.27 2.08 1.66
CA GLN A 15 34.49 0.87 1.98
C GLN A 15 33.14 1.22 2.63
N LEU A 16 33.09 2.30 3.42
CA LEU A 16 31.84 2.86 3.96
C LEU A 16 30.93 3.46 2.87
N LYS A 17 31.49 3.94 1.75
CA LYS A 17 30.71 4.42 0.60
C LYS A 17 30.19 3.29 -0.28
N VAL A 18 30.95 2.21 -0.48
CA VAL A 18 30.45 0.99 -1.15
C VAL A 18 29.43 0.25 -0.28
N SER A 19 29.55 0.35 1.06
CA SER A 19 28.54 -0.08 2.02
C SER A 19 27.57 1.03 2.44
N GLY A 20 27.42 2.10 1.64
CA GLY A 20 26.42 3.17 1.83
C GLY A 20 24.98 2.70 1.59
N GLY A 21 24.70 1.45 1.96
CA GLY A 21 23.48 0.68 1.75
C GLY A 21 22.33 1.12 2.64
N GLY A 22 22.01 2.42 2.64
CA GLY A 22 20.71 2.89 3.17
C GLY A 22 19.52 2.39 2.35
N GLY A 23 19.75 2.03 1.07
CA GLY A 23 18.71 1.55 0.16
C GLY A 23 18.09 0.20 0.58
N SER A 24 18.87 -0.76 1.07
CA SER A 24 18.32 -2.07 1.49
C SER A 24 17.50 -1.98 2.78
N GLU A 25 17.73 -0.96 3.61
CA GLU A 25 17.02 -0.85 4.89
C GLU A 25 15.61 -0.23 4.76
N SER A 26 15.27 0.32 3.60
CA SER A 26 13.95 0.94 3.36
C SER A 26 13.14 0.19 2.31
N LEU A 27 13.53 -1.05 2.00
CA LEU A 27 12.82 -1.93 1.07
C LEU A 27 12.22 -3.11 1.80
N PHE A 28 10.91 -3.31 1.64
CA PHE A 28 10.15 -4.33 2.35
C PHE A 28 9.30 -5.18 1.42
N ARG A 29 8.82 -6.31 1.92
CA ARG A 29 7.80 -7.15 1.29
C ARG A 29 6.81 -7.66 2.33
N VAL A 30 5.63 -8.06 1.89
CA VAL A 30 4.68 -8.78 2.76
C VAL A 30 5.11 -10.24 2.85
N GLU A 31 5.10 -10.78 4.06
CA GLU A 31 5.30 -12.20 4.36
C GLU A 31 4.12 -12.70 5.17
N TRP A 32 3.65 -13.90 4.84
CA TRP A 32 2.58 -14.57 5.56
C TRP A 32 3.18 -15.54 6.57
N SER A 33 3.03 -15.22 7.86
CA SER A 33 3.56 -16.03 8.95
C SER A 33 2.46 -16.90 9.56
N PRO A 34 2.73 -18.18 9.89
CA PRO A 34 1.77 -19.01 10.59
C PRO A 34 1.30 -18.40 11.91
N LEU A 35 -0.01 -18.47 12.17
CA LEU A 35 -0.66 -18.09 13.41
C LEU A 35 -1.37 -19.33 13.99
N PRO A 36 -0.91 -19.85 15.14
CA PRO A 36 -1.65 -20.89 15.85
C PRO A 36 -2.99 -20.33 16.34
N VAL A 37 -4.09 -20.81 15.75
CA VAL A 37 -5.45 -20.48 16.15
C VAL A 37 -6.09 -21.70 16.81
N ARG A 38 -6.92 -21.48 17.82
CA ARG A 38 -7.65 -22.54 18.50
C ARG A 38 -9.01 -22.75 17.83
N ASP A 39 -9.33 -24.00 17.50
CA ASP A 39 -10.61 -24.41 16.92
C ASP A 39 -11.72 -24.66 17.97
N ASP A 40 -11.45 -24.48 19.26
CA ASP A 40 -12.42 -24.66 20.35
C ASP A 40 -13.04 -23.35 20.86
N ALA A 41 -12.90 -22.26 20.09
CA ALA A 41 -13.43 -20.95 20.46
C ALA A 41 -14.97 -20.94 20.47
N ASP A 42 -15.53 -20.27 21.47
CA ASP A 42 -16.98 -20.06 21.61
C ASP A 42 -17.54 -19.33 20.38
N ALA A 43 -18.80 -19.62 20.04
CA ALA A 43 -19.45 -19.03 18.87
C ALA A 43 -19.47 -17.49 18.97
N VAL A 44 -18.97 -16.83 17.93
CA VAL A 44 -18.98 -15.36 17.80
C VAL A 44 -20.04 -14.94 16.78
N ALA A 45 -20.76 -13.86 17.05
CA ALA A 45 -21.67 -13.27 16.08
C ALA A 45 -20.85 -12.56 14.99
N VAL A 46 -20.88 -13.13 13.78
CA VAL A 46 -20.15 -12.63 12.61
C VAL A 46 -21.09 -12.54 11.43
N GLU A 47 -21.00 -11.44 10.69
CA GLU A 47 -21.64 -11.29 9.38
C GLU A 47 -20.60 -11.63 8.30
N LEU A 48 -20.97 -12.44 7.30
CA LEU A 48 -20.07 -12.88 6.24
C LEU A 48 -20.41 -12.19 4.92
N LEU A 49 -19.42 -11.54 4.31
CA LEU A 49 -19.49 -11.03 2.94
C LEU A 49 -18.50 -11.80 2.07
N GLU A 50 -19.00 -12.71 1.24
CA GLU A 50 -18.19 -13.45 0.29
C GLU A 50 -17.91 -12.64 -0.96
N VAL A 51 -16.66 -12.71 -1.43
CA VAL A 51 -16.18 -11.93 -2.55
C VAL A 51 -15.38 -12.84 -3.49
N GLY A 52 -15.79 -12.81 -4.76
CA GLY A 52 -15.06 -13.43 -5.86
C GLY A 52 -15.06 -12.53 -7.08
N SER A 53 -14.26 -12.90 -8.08
CA SER A 53 -14.25 -12.26 -9.39
C SER A 53 -14.61 -13.28 -10.47
N ALA A 54 -15.20 -12.81 -11.57
CA ALA A 54 -15.46 -13.65 -12.74
C ALA A 54 -14.35 -13.57 -13.79
N SER A 55 -13.68 -12.42 -13.91
CA SER A 55 -12.66 -12.18 -14.93
C SER A 55 -11.80 -10.96 -14.60
N LEU A 56 -10.58 -10.90 -15.14
CA LEU A 56 -9.75 -9.71 -15.05
C LEU A 56 -10.21 -8.65 -16.07
N GLY A 57 -10.80 -7.55 -15.59
CA GLY A 57 -11.24 -6.43 -16.41
C GLY A 57 -11.65 -5.22 -15.60
N SER A 58 -11.59 -4.02 -16.19
CA SER A 58 -11.84 -2.76 -15.48
C SER A 58 -13.27 -2.63 -14.95
N GLU A 59 -14.25 -3.13 -15.71
CA GLU A 59 -15.66 -3.15 -15.29
C GLU A 59 -15.87 -4.08 -14.09
N GLU A 60 -15.26 -5.25 -14.11
CA GLU A 60 -15.35 -6.21 -13.00
C GLU A 60 -14.72 -5.64 -11.73
N VAL A 61 -13.55 -5.00 -11.82
CA VAL A 61 -12.90 -4.34 -10.67
C VAL A 61 -13.81 -3.27 -10.07
N ARG A 62 -14.43 -2.42 -10.90
CA ARG A 62 -15.39 -1.40 -10.43
C ARG A 62 -16.61 -2.03 -9.77
N ARG A 63 -17.18 -3.06 -10.39
CA ARG A 63 -18.37 -3.76 -9.88
C ARG A 63 -18.08 -4.40 -8.52
N VAL A 64 -17.06 -5.24 -8.43
CA VAL A 64 -16.71 -5.97 -7.21
C VAL A 64 -16.35 -5.01 -6.07
N CYS A 65 -15.52 -3.98 -6.32
CA CYS A 65 -15.22 -2.98 -5.30
C CYS A 65 -16.44 -2.14 -4.91
N GLY A 66 -17.34 -1.85 -5.85
CA GLY A 66 -18.60 -1.13 -5.58
C GLY A 66 -19.56 -1.94 -4.71
N ASP A 67 -19.72 -3.23 -4.99
CA ASP A 67 -20.56 -4.15 -4.22
C ASP A 67 -20.03 -4.29 -2.78
N VAL A 68 -18.71 -4.46 -2.62
CA VAL A 68 -18.09 -4.53 -1.29
C VAL A 68 -18.17 -3.18 -0.56
N LEU A 69 -17.99 -2.05 -1.25
CA LEU A 69 -18.18 -0.73 -0.64
C LEU A 69 -19.59 -0.57 -0.10
N ALA A 70 -20.62 -0.98 -0.85
CA ALA A 70 -22.00 -0.93 -0.41
C ALA A 70 -22.24 -1.80 0.83
N GLY A 71 -21.72 -3.04 0.85
CA GLY A 71 -21.82 -3.92 2.03
C GLY A 71 -21.10 -3.36 3.26
N LEU A 72 -19.91 -2.77 3.08
CA LEU A 72 -19.20 -2.06 4.16
C LEU A 72 -20.02 -0.88 4.69
N GLN A 73 -20.59 -0.06 3.80
CA GLN A 73 -21.40 1.10 4.19
C GLN A 73 -22.66 0.68 4.95
N GLU A 74 -23.35 -0.36 4.49
CA GLU A 74 -24.53 -0.91 5.16
C GLU A 74 -24.19 -1.43 6.56
N PHE A 75 -23.16 -2.27 6.67
CA PHE A 75 -22.73 -2.82 7.96
C PHE A 75 -22.30 -1.72 8.94
N LEU A 76 -21.48 -0.76 8.50
CA LEU A 76 -20.94 0.30 9.35
C LEU A 76 -22.00 1.33 9.75
N ALA A 77 -23.03 1.55 8.92
CA ALA A 77 -24.17 2.40 9.26
C ALA A 77 -25.15 1.72 10.25
N SER A 78 -25.10 0.40 10.35
CA SER A 78 -25.97 -0.35 11.26
C SER A 78 -25.49 -0.27 12.71
N SER A 79 -26.41 -0.19 13.67
CA SER A 79 -26.12 -0.34 15.11
C SER A 79 -25.90 -1.80 15.53
N ARG A 80 -25.60 -2.70 14.59
CA ARG A 80 -25.42 -4.13 14.86
C ARG A 80 -24.16 -4.34 15.69
N GLU A 81 -24.26 -5.21 16.69
CA GLU A 81 -23.10 -5.70 17.44
C GLU A 81 -22.37 -6.78 16.63
N GLY A 82 -21.04 -6.85 16.76
CA GLY A 82 -20.20 -7.86 16.11
C GLY A 82 -19.25 -7.31 15.04
N SER A 83 -18.66 -8.24 14.29
CA SER A 83 -17.66 -7.96 13.25
C SER A 83 -18.14 -8.49 11.89
N LEU A 84 -17.81 -7.75 10.83
CA LEU A 84 -17.98 -8.20 9.45
C LEU A 84 -16.71 -8.93 9.00
N VAL A 85 -16.85 -10.16 8.50
CA VAL A 85 -15.78 -10.88 7.82
C VAL A 85 -15.99 -10.73 6.32
N VAL A 86 -15.04 -10.10 5.64
CA VAL A 86 -14.97 -10.08 4.18
C VAL A 86 -14.12 -11.27 3.75
N ALA A 87 -14.79 -12.32 3.27
CA ALA A 87 -14.18 -13.56 2.84
C ALA A 87 -13.89 -13.53 1.34
N THR A 88 -12.67 -13.91 0.98
CA THR A 88 -12.13 -13.83 -0.38
C THR A 88 -11.48 -15.16 -0.77
N ARG A 89 -11.25 -15.35 -2.07
CA ARG A 89 -10.47 -16.46 -2.61
C ARG A 89 -9.41 -15.94 -3.57
N GLY A 90 -8.17 -16.40 -3.38
CA GLY A 90 -7.07 -16.11 -4.29
C GLY A 90 -6.63 -14.64 -4.30
N ALA A 91 -7.00 -13.84 -3.30
CA ALA A 91 -6.61 -12.43 -3.21
C ALA A 91 -5.13 -12.25 -2.84
N VAL A 92 -4.52 -13.27 -2.21
CA VAL A 92 -3.17 -13.23 -1.66
C VAL A 92 -2.44 -14.54 -1.93
N ASP A 93 -1.14 -14.46 -2.18
CA ASP A 93 -0.25 -15.62 -2.28
C ASP A 93 0.52 -15.80 -0.96
N VAL A 94 0.24 -16.89 -0.24
CA VAL A 94 0.83 -17.17 1.08
C VAL A 94 2.23 -17.78 0.96
N ALA A 95 2.44 -18.66 -0.03
CA ALA A 95 3.60 -19.55 -0.09
C ALA A 95 4.48 -19.36 -1.34
N GLY A 96 4.19 -18.42 -2.23
CA GLY A 96 4.99 -18.16 -3.44
C GLY A 96 4.82 -19.23 -4.53
N GLY A 97 3.69 -19.94 -4.53
CA GLY A 97 3.48 -21.13 -5.36
C GLY A 97 2.03 -21.58 -5.53
N GLU A 98 1.06 -20.85 -4.98
CA GLU A 98 -0.37 -21.18 -5.02
C GLU A 98 -1.07 -20.68 -6.31
N GLY A 99 -0.31 -20.04 -7.20
CA GLY A 99 -0.82 -19.26 -8.32
C GLY A 99 -0.71 -17.76 -8.03
N ALA A 100 -0.78 -16.93 -9.06
CA ALA A 100 -0.76 -15.49 -8.86
C ALA A 100 -2.06 -15.02 -8.21
N ALA A 101 -1.93 -14.08 -7.27
CA ALA A 101 -3.08 -13.39 -6.69
C ALA A 101 -3.99 -12.78 -7.77
N ASP A 102 -5.29 -12.93 -7.60
CA ASP A 102 -6.32 -12.32 -8.42
C ASP A 102 -6.30 -10.79 -8.23
N PRO A 103 -5.94 -9.99 -9.26
CA PRO A 103 -5.87 -8.55 -9.12
C PRO A 103 -7.19 -7.88 -8.74
N VAL A 104 -8.32 -8.45 -9.16
CA VAL A 104 -9.66 -7.92 -8.86
C VAL A 104 -9.96 -8.04 -7.37
N VAL A 105 -9.73 -9.23 -6.81
CA VAL A 105 -9.99 -9.50 -5.39
C VAL A 105 -8.94 -8.81 -4.51
N ALA A 106 -7.70 -8.66 -4.97
CA ALA A 106 -6.70 -7.85 -4.29
C ALA A 106 -7.10 -6.36 -4.19
N ALA A 107 -7.82 -5.81 -5.17
CA ALA A 107 -8.36 -4.45 -5.08
C ALA A 107 -9.33 -4.30 -3.90
N VAL A 108 -10.15 -5.32 -3.64
CA VAL A 108 -11.04 -5.36 -2.47
C VAL A 108 -10.25 -5.34 -1.17
N TRP A 109 -9.15 -6.08 -1.07
CA TRP A 109 -8.27 -6.04 0.10
C TRP A 109 -7.75 -4.62 0.36
N GLY A 110 -7.35 -3.88 -0.68
CA GLY A 110 -6.95 -2.48 -0.54
C GLY A 110 -8.08 -1.59 0.00
N LEU A 111 -9.31 -1.74 -0.51
CA LEU A 111 -10.49 -1.01 -0.03
C LEU A 111 -10.78 -1.30 1.45
N VAL A 112 -10.83 -2.58 1.81
CA VAL A 112 -11.20 -3.03 3.16
C VAL A 112 -10.12 -2.68 4.17
N ARG A 113 -8.83 -2.68 3.79
CA ARG A 113 -7.74 -2.18 4.65
C ARG A 113 -7.96 -0.73 5.07
N SER A 114 -8.42 0.15 4.18
CA SER A 114 -8.84 1.50 4.57
C SER A 114 -10.01 1.50 5.55
N ALA A 115 -11.02 0.65 5.31
CA ALA A 115 -12.15 0.50 6.23
C ALA A 115 -11.72 0.04 7.63
N GLN A 116 -10.72 -0.84 7.72
CA GLN A 116 -10.14 -1.31 8.98
C GLN A 116 -9.41 -0.21 9.75
N VAL A 117 -8.68 0.66 9.05
CA VAL A 117 -8.01 1.81 9.68
C VAL A 117 -9.05 2.83 10.18
N GLU A 118 -10.13 3.03 9.42
CA GLU A 118 -11.23 3.92 9.81
C GLU A 118 -12.10 3.35 10.94
N ASN A 119 -12.26 2.02 11.01
CA ASN A 119 -13.12 1.31 11.96
C ASN A 119 -12.39 0.12 12.61
N PRO A 120 -11.41 0.36 13.50
CA PRO A 120 -10.61 -0.70 14.10
C PRO A 120 -11.45 -1.76 14.82
N GLY A 121 -11.17 -3.05 14.55
CA GLY A 121 -11.84 -4.19 15.18
C GLY A 121 -13.24 -4.54 14.64
N ARG A 122 -13.80 -3.73 13.74
CA ARG A 122 -15.15 -3.97 13.18
C ARG A 122 -15.15 -4.86 11.94
N VAL A 123 -14.05 -4.90 11.20
CA VAL A 123 -13.96 -5.62 9.92
C VAL A 123 -12.72 -6.51 9.89
N VAL A 124 -12.89 -7.77 9.48
CA VAL A 124 -11.82 -8.77 9.33
C VAL A 124 -11.74 -9.20 7.87
N LEU A 125 -10.54 -9.26 7.31
CA LEU A 125 -10.26 -9.82 5.99
C LEU A 125 -9.82 -11.26 6.14
N MET A 126 -10.43 -12.16 5.36
CA MET A 126 -10.06 -13.57 5.31
C MET A 126 -9.95 -14.01 3.85
N ASP A 127 -8.81 -14.56 3.46
CA ASP A 127 -8.68 -15.26 2.17
C ASP A 127 -8.57 -16.77 2.42
N THR A 128 -9.46 -17.58 1.83
CA THR A 128 -9.61 -19.01 2.17
C THR A 128 -9.67 -19.90 0.94
N ASP A 129 -9.11 -21.11 1.04
CA ASP A 129 -9.20 -22.17 0.03
C ASP A 129 -10.40 -23.11 0.22
N ALA A 130 -11.06 -23.09 1.39
CA ALA A 130 -12.22 -23.92 1.70
C ALA A 130 -13.55 -23.19 1.46
N ASP A 131 -14.63 -23.91 1.14
CA ASP A 131 -16.01 -23.39 1.15
C ASP A 131 -16.42 -22.93 2.54
N THR A 132 -16.98 -21.72 2.58
CA THR A 132 -17.57 -21.13 3.77
C THR A 132 -19.00 -21.63 3.87
N ASP A 133 -19.30 -22.48 4.87
CA ASP A 133 -20.66 -22.95 5.12
C ASP A 133 -21.50 -21.79 5.68
N VAL A 134 -22.21 -21.07 4.78
CA VAL A 134 -23.12 -19.98 5.13
C VAL A 134 -24.54 -20.49 5.29
N ASP A 135 -25.25 -20.02 6.32
CA ASP A 135 -26.69 -20.23 6.42
C ASP A 135 -27.46 -19.23 5.54
N ALA A 136 -28.76 -19.47 5.36
CA ALA A 136 -29.60 -18.70 4.43
C ALA A 136 -29.74 -17.21 4.78
N ASP A 137 -29.37 -16.81 6.01
CA ASP A 137 -29.45 -15.44 6.52
C ASP A 137 -28.08 -14.72 6.51
N GLY A 138 -27.00 -15.37 6.04
CA GLY A 138 -25.66 -14.78 5.97
C GLY A 138 -24.96 -14.64 7.32
N VAL A 139 -25.51 -15.25 8.38
CA VAL A 139 -25.02 -15.16 9.75
C VAL A 139 -24.40 -16.49 10.15
N VAL A 140 -23.08 -16.60 10.01
CA VAL A 140 -22.39 -17.77 10.52
C VAL A 140 -22.32 -17.66 12.05
N ARG A 141 -23.13 -18.46 12.77
CA ARG A 141 -22.84 -18.79 14.18
C ARG A 141 -21.64 -19.72 14.22
N GLY A 142 -20.47 -19.20 13.87
CA GLY A 142 -19.27 -19.98 13.68
C GLY A 142 -18.66 -20.34 15.02
N GLY A 143 -18.74 -21.62 15.41
CA GLY A 143 -17.69 -22.22 16.23
C GLY A 143 -16.49 -22.60 15.34
N GLY A 144 -15.39 -23.08 15.91
CA GLY A 144 -14.25 -23.54 15.11
C GLY A 144 -13.27 -22.42 14.71
N LEU A 145 -12.65 -22.60 13.55
CA LEU A 145 -11.55 -21.77 13.05
C LEU A 145 -11.91 -20.28 12.92
N LEU A 146 -13.13 -19.96 12.44
CA LEU A 146 -13.58 -18.58 12.25
C LEU A 146 -13.68 -17.81 13.57
N ALA A 147 -14.24 -18.44 14.61
CA ALA A 147 -14.27 -17.87 15.96
C ALA A 147 -12.85 -17.67 16.50
N GLY A 148 -11.96 -18.64 16.26
CA GLY A 148 -10.55 -18.53 16.64
C GLY A 148 -9.83 -17.37 15.94
N VAL A 149 -10.09 -17.15 14.65
CA VAL A 149 -9.56 -16.03 13.86
C VAL A 149 -10.02 -14.69 14.46
N VAL A 150 -11.32 -14.52 14.70
CA VAL A 150 -11.85 -13.28 15.28
C VAL A 150 -11.31 -13.06 16.70
N ALA A 151 -11.24 -14.12 17.51
CA ALA A 151 -10.71 -14.07 18.87
C ALA A 151 -9.19 -13.77 18.92
N SER A 152 -8.45 -14.04 17.84
CA SER A 152 -7.02 -13.71 17.76
C SER A 152 -6.74 -12.21 17.77
N GLY A 153 -7.73 -11.39 17.41
CA GLY A 153 -7.59 -9.93 17.27
C GLY A 153 -6.79 -9.49 16.04
N GLU A 154 -6.45 -10.41 15.14
CA GLU A 154 -5.82 -10.09 13.86
C GLU A 154 -6.88 -9.66 12.86
N SER A 155 -6.65 -8.54 12.17
CA SER A 155 -7.60 -7.97 11.22
C SER A 155 -7.51 -8.59 9.83
N GLN A 156 -6.43 -9.31 9.52
CA GLN A 156 -6.19 -9.89 8.20
C GLN A 156 -5.60 -11.29 8.37
N VAL A 157 -6.22 -12.28 7.74
CA VAL A 157 -5.74 -13.66 7.74
C VAL A 157 -5.87 -14.29 6.35
N ALA A 158 -5.03 -15.29 6.10
CA ALA A 158 -5.21 -16.25 5.04
C ALA A 158 -5.34 -17.64 5.66
N VAL A 159 -6.26 -18.46 5.16
CA VAL A 159 -6.49 -19.83 5.58
C VAL A 159 -6.13 -20.75 4.42
N ARG A 160 -5.24 -21.70 4.67
CA ARG A 160 -4.82 -22.72 3.69
C ARG A 160 -4.80 -24.07 4.36
N SER A 161 -5.59 -25.02 3.86
CA SER A 161 -5.66 -26.38 4.40
C SER A 161 -5.88 -26.41 5.93
N GLY A 162 -6.67 -25.47 6.45
CA GLY A 162 -6.97 -25.31 7.88
C GLY A 162 -5.88 -24.58 8.70
N GLU A 163 -4.74 -24.25 8.12
CA GLU A 163 -3.70 -23.45 8.77
C GLU A 163 -3.96 -21.94 8.55
N VAL A 164 -3.80 -21.15 9.60
CA VAL A 164 -4.00 -19.69 9.56
C VAL A 164 -2.66 -18.99 9.43
N PHE A 165 -2.62 -18.01 8.53
CA PHE A 165 -1.47 -17.15 8.30
C PHE A 165 -1.86 -15.70 8.46
N VAL A 166 -0.93 -14.88 8.92
CA VAL A 166 -1.11 -13.44 9.09
C VAL A 166 -0.05 -12.66 8.32
N PRO A 167 -0.41 -11.52 7.71
CA PRO A 167 0.53 -10.75 6.93
C PRO A 167 1.41 -9.90 7.86
N ARG A 168 2.70 -9.85 7.53
CA ARG A 168 3.71 -9.05 8.21
C ARG A 168 4.60 -8.38 7.19
N LEU A 169 4.96 -7.13 7.44
CA LEU A 169 5.97 -6.45 6.66
C LEU A 169 7.35 -6.91 7.14
N VAL A 170 8.17 -7.42 6.23
CA VAL A 170 9.55 -7.86 6.49
C VAL A 170 10.50 -7.19 5.52
N ARG A 171 11.78 -7.08 5.89
CA ARG A 171 12.80 -6.52 4.99
C ARG A 171 12.92 -7.39 3.74
N ALA A 172 12.95 -6.75 2.57
CA ALA A 172 13.20 -7.45 1.32
C ALA A 172 14.71 -7.52 1.07
N SER A 173 15.20 -8.70 0.69
CA SER A 173 16.56 -8.84 0.16
C SER A 173 16.51 -8.52 -1.34
N ALA A 174 17.08 -7.38 -1.73
CA ALA A 174 17.36 -7.12 -3.14
C ALA A 174 18.63 -7.89 -3.52
N VAL A 175 18.51 -8.82 -4.47
CA VAL A 175 19.68 -9.36 -5.16
C VAL A 175 19.93 -8.43 -6.35
N PRO A 176 21.11 -7.81 -6.48
CA PRO A 176 21.39 -6.98 -7.65
C PRO A 176 21.21 -7.78 -8.94
N SER A 177 20.58 -7.19 -9.96
CA SER A 177 20.49 -7.84 -11.27
C SER A 177 21.87 -8.03 -11.88
N GLU A 178 22.10 -9.18 -12.51
CA GLU A 178 23.30 -9.41 -13.31
C GLU A 178 23.15 -8.68 -14.66
N GLY A 179 23.33 -7.36 -14.66
CA GLY A 179 23.33 -6.52 -15.85
C GLY A 179 22.29 -5.38 -15.85
N PRO A 180 22.32 -4.52 -16.87
CA PRO A 180 21.41 -3.38 -16.99
C PRO A 180 19.99 -3.86 -17.26
N VAL A 181 19.04 -3.34 -16.48
CA VAL A 181 17.61 -3.64 -16.65
C VAL A 181 17.08 -3.05 -17.94
N PHE A 182 17.53 -1.85 -18.34
CA PHE A 182 17.11 -1.24 -19.60
C PHE A 182 18.15 -1.50 -20.69
N ARG A 183 17.75 -2.15 -21.79
CA ARG A 183 18.63 -2.40 -22.93
C ARG A 183 19.02 -1.10 -23.65
N THR A 184 20.23 -1.07 -24.20
CA THR A 184 20.68 0.05 -25.06
C THR A 184 19.88 0.11 -26.35
N GLY A 185 19.52 1.33 -26.78
CA GLY A 185 18.82 1.56 -28.06
C GLY A 185 17.30 1.35 -28.01
N GLY A 186 16.74 0.88 -26.89
CA GLY A 186 15.28 0.82 -26.69
C GLY A 186 14.66 2.18 -26.35
N THR A 187 13.32 2.22 -26.37
CA THR A 187 12.50 3.34 -25.91
C THR A 187 11.79 3.01 -24.60
N VAL A 188 11.79 3.95 -23.65
CA VAL A 188 11.03 3.81 -22.39
C VAL A 188 9.84 4.79 -22.38
N LEU A 189 8.64 4.25 -22.18
CA LEU A 189 7.41 5.01 -21.96
C LEU A 189 7.24 5.30 -20.48
N VAL A 190 7.15 6.59 -20.10
CA VAL A 190 6.84 7.03 -18.73
C VAL A 190 5.47 7.70 -18.72
N THR A 191 4.46 7.02 -18.17
CA THR A 191 3.11 7.58 -18.05
C THR A 191 2.97 8.39 -16.78
N GLY A 192 2.29 9.54 -16.85
CA GLY A 192 2.42 10.55 -15.79
C GLY A 192 3.80 11.22 -15.83
N GLY A 193 4.54 11.10 -16.93
CA GLY A 193 5.94 11.50 -17.08
C GLY A 193 6.21 13.00 -16.96
N THR A 194 5.17 13.84 -17.04
CA THR A 194 5.28 15.30 -16.79
C THR A 194 4.87 15.68 -15.36
N GLY A 195 4.52 14.71 -14.50
CA GLY A 195 4.29 14.93 -13.08
C GLY A 195 5.60 14.92 -12.30
N THR A 196 5.55 15.27 -11.00
CA THR A 196 6.73 15.36 -10.14
C THR A 196 7.56 14.07 -10.15
N LEU A 197 6.98 12.93 -9.75
CA LEU A 197 7.70 11.65 -9.72
C LEU A 197 8.06 11.15 -11.14
N GLY A 198 7.17 11.33 -12.11
CA GLY A 198 7.44 10.94 -13.50
C GLY A 198 8.64 11.68 -14.11
N GLY A 199 8.81 12.96 -13.76
CA GLY A 199 9.96 13.77 -14.17
C GLY A 199 11.26 13.30 -13.52
N GLU A 200 11.25 13.00 -12.21
CA GLU A 200 12.44 12.45 -11.53
C GLU A 200 12.84 11.08 -12.07
N VAL A 201 11.86 10.21 -12.35
CA VAL A 201 12.10 8.94 -13.02
C VAL A 201 12.71 9.16 -14.41
N ALA A 202 12.18 10.09 -15.20
CA ALA A 202 12.73 10.38 -16.53
C ALA A 202 14.19 10.85 -16.46
N ARG A 203 14.53 11.73 -15.50
CA ARG A 203 15.91 12.15 -15.26
C ARG A 203 16.80 10.98 -14.86
N HIS A 204 16.33 10.13 -13.95
CA HIS A 204 17.08 8.98 -13.48
C HIS A 204 17.32 7.95 -14.60
N LEU A 205 16.33 7.71 -15.46
CA LEU A 205 16.46 6.83 -16.62
C LEU A 205 17.55 7.33 -17.60
N VAL A 206 17.61 8.63 -17.88
CA VAL A 206 18.64 9.20 -18.78
C VAL A 206 20.00 9.24 -18.11
N GLY A 207 20.07 9.71 -16.86
CA GLY A 207 21.32 9.97 -16.15
C GLY A 207 22.00 8.70 -15.63
N ALA A 208 21.24 7.80 -15.00
CA ALA A 208 21.78 6.61 -14.34
C ALA A 208 21.69 5.35 -15.21
N HIS A 209 20.58 5.16 -15.94
CA HIS A 209 20.36 3.97 -16.79
C HIS A 209 20.77 4.17 -18.25
N GLY A 210 21.17 5.39 -18.64
CA GLY A 210 21.63 5.69 -19.99
C GLY A 210 20.56 5.55 -21.07
N VAL A 211 19.28 5.58 -20.72
CA VAL A 211 18.16 5.54 -21.66
C VAL A 211 18.22 6.76 -22.58
N ARG A 212 18.14 6.53 -23.89
CA ARG A 212 18.29 7.59 -24.91
C ARG A 212 17.02 7.92 -25.66
N ASN A 213 15.98 7.08 -25.59
CA ASN A 213 14.69 7.37 -26.23
C ASN A 213 13.61 7.32 -25.15
N LEU A 214 12.91 8.43 -24.96
CA LEU A 214 11.84 8.55 -23.98
C LEU A 214 10.54 9.00 -24.65
N VAL A 215 9.45 8.39 -24.21
CA VAL A 215 8.10 8.90 -24.45
C VAL A 215 7.50 9.25 -23.09
N LEU A 216 7.23 10.53 -22.85
CA LEU A 216 6.58 11.02 -21.64
C LEU A 216 5.12 11.31 -21.95
N THR A 217 4.19 10.64 -21.27
CA THR A 217 2.76 10.89 -21.47
C THR A 217 2.12 11.51 -20.24
N SER A 218 1.19 12.42 -20.47
CA SER A 218 0.19 12.86 -19.50
C SER A 218 -1.00 13.44 -20.25
N ARG A 219 -2.16 13.59 -19.59
CA ARG A 219 -3.34 14.18 -20.24
C ARG A 219 -3.09 15.59 -20.81
N ARG A 220 -2.15 16.35 -20.22
CA ARG A 220 -1.81 17.70 -20.66
C ARG A 220 -0.63 17.75 -21.66
N GLY A 221 0.17 16.69 -21.77
CA GLY A 221 1.36 16.68 -22.63
C GLY A 221 2.28 17.88 -22.35
N LEU A 222 2.67 18.61 -23.40
CA LEU A 222 3.53 19.79 -23.31
C LEU A 222 2.89 20.98 -22.57
N ASP A 223 1.56 21.01 -22.44
CA ASP A 223 0.85 22.05 -21.68
C ASP A 223 0.90 21.80 -20.16
N ALA A 224 1.49 20.69 -19.71
CA ALA A 224 1.73 20.47 -18.29
C ALA A 224 2.80 21.46 -17.77
N PRO A 225 2.61 22.06 -16.58
CA PRO A 225 3.60 22.92 -15.95
C PRO A 225 4.97 22.22 -15.86
N GLY A 226 6.01 22.86 -16.38
CA GLY A 226 7.38 22.34 -16.35
C GLY A 226 7.70 21.28 -17.43
N ALA A 227 6.75 20.85 -18.27
CA ALA A 227 7.00 19.82 -19.29
C ALA A 227 8.01 20.27 -20.36
N VAL A 228 7.91 21.52 -20.83
CA VAL A 228 8.84 22.09 -21.82
C VAL A 228 10.27 22.16 -21.26
N SER A 229 10.42 22.60 -20.02
CA SER A 229 11.74 22.65 -19.36
C SER A 229 12.32 21.26 -19.11
N LEU A 230 11.49 20.31 -18.66
CA LEU A 230 11.91 18.91 -18.46
C LEU A 230 12.37 18.29 -19.79
N LYS A 231 11.61 18.47 -20.88
CA LYS A 231 12.00 18.00 -22.21
C LYS A 231 13.36 18.55 -22.62
N ALA A 232 13.55 19.86 -22.51
CA ALA A 232 14.81 20.50 -22.89
C ALA A 232 16.00 20.01 -22.05
N GLU A 233 15.80 19.81 -20.74
CA GLU A 233 16.80 19.27 -19.82
C GLU A 233 17.26 17.87 -20.24
N LEU A 234 16.30 16.97 -20.51
CA LEU A 234 16.58 15.59 -20.92
C LEU A 234 17.24 15.54 -22.32
N GLU A 235 16.84 16.42 -23.23
CA GLU A 235 17.48 16.56 -24.55
C GLU A 235 18.92 17.06 -24.45
N GLN A 236 19.21 18.01 -23.55
CA GLN A 236 20.57 18.46 -23.25
C GLN A 236 21.42 17.34 -22.63
N ALA A 237 20.81 16.44 -21.86
CA ALA A 237 21.46 15.23 -21.35
C ALA A 237 21.67 14.14 -22.44
N GLY A 238 21.24 14.40 -23.68
CA GLY A 238 21.47 13.55 -24.85
C GLY A 238 20.39 12.50 -25.07
N ALA A 239 19.17 12.69 -24.57
CA ALA A 239 18.03 11.85 -24.90
C ALA A 239 17.18 12.45 -26.03
N VAL A 240 16.50 11.61 -26.80
CA VAL A 240 15.42 11.98 -27.70
C VAL A 240 14.11 11.82 -26.93
N VAL A 241 13.37 12.93 -26.76
CA VAL A 241 12.19 12.96 -25.88
C VAL A 241 10.95 13.39 -26.65
N VAL A 242 9.97 12.50 -26.69
CA VAL A 242 8.60 12.80 -27.16
C VAL A 242 7.73 13.05 -25.93
N VAL A 243 7.06 14.21 -25.88
CA VAL A 243 6.06 14.50 -24.85
C VAL A 243 4.70 14.51 -25.53
N ALA A 244 3.83 13.56 -25.18
CA ALA A 244 2.53 13.40 -25.80
C ALA A 244 1.38 13.65 -24.82
N ALA A 245 0.37 14.39 -25.28
CA ALA A 245 -0.91 14.48 -24.60
C ALA A 245 -1.68 13.16 -24.80
N CYS A 246 -1.85 12.38 -23.74
CA CYS A 246 -2.45 11.06 -23.81
C CYS A 246 -3.15 10.71 -22.49
N ASP A 247 -4.40 10.23 -22.61
CA ASP A 247 -5.06 9.48 -21.55
C ASP A 247 -4.76 8.00 -21.75
N VAL A 248 -3.98 7.41 -20.86
CA VAL A 248 -3.51 6.02 -20.98
C VAL A 248 -4.65 5.01 -20.82
N ALA A 249 -5.76 5.41 -20.19
CA ALA A 249 -6.96 4.59 -20.12
C ALA A 249 -7.78 4.61 -21.43
N ASP A 250 -7.42 5.45 -22.40
CA ASP A 250 -8.03 5.51 -23.72
C ASP A 250 -7.22 4.71 -24.75
N ARG A 251 -7.86 3.74 -25.39
CA ARG A 251 -7.20 2.79 -26.30
C ARG A 251 -6.59 3.48 -27.51
N GLU A 252 -7.36 4.34 -28.17
CA GLU A 252 -6.95 5.00 -29.41
C GLU A 252 -5.83 6.00 -29.13
N SER A 253 -5.93 6.76 -28.04
CA SER A 253 -4.89 7.68 -27.59
C SER A 253 -3.58 6.96 -27.29
N LEU A 254 -3.63 5.84 -26.54
CA LEU A 254 -2.42 5.09 -26.22
C LEU A 254 -1.82 4.42 -27.48
N ALA A 255 -2.64 3.82 -28.34
CA ALA A 255 -2.18 3.26 -29.61
C ALA A 255 -1.48 4.31 -30.48
N GLY A 256 -2.06 5.51 -30.61
CA GLY A 256 -1.46 6.60 -31.36
C GLY A 256 -0.10 7.05 -30.80
N VAL A 257 0.11 6.99 -29.48
CA VAL A 257 1.43 7.24 -28.88
C VAL A 257 2.41 6.11 -29.16
N LEU A 258 1.97 4.86 -29.10
CA LEU A 258 2.81 3.69 -29.39
C LEU A 258 3.27 3.69 -30.85
N ASP A 259 2.44 4.14 -31.79
CA ASP A 259 2.79 4.29 -33.21
C ASP A 259 3.89 5.34 -33.47
N MET A 260 4.13 6.27 -32.52
CA MET A 260 5.22 7.24 -32.61
C MET A 260 6.58 6.65 -32.23
N VAL A 261 6.61 5.44 -31.64
CA VAL A 261 7.85 4.80 -31.23
C VAL A 261 8.63 4.34 -32.48
N PRO A 262 9.89 4.78 -32.68
CA PRO A 262 10.65 4.44 -33.88
C PRO A 262 10.93 2.93 -34.00
N ALA A 263 10.78 2.36 -35.20
CA ALA A 263 11.12 0.95 -35.44
C ALA A 263 12.59 0.61 -35.16
N GLY A 264 13.50 1.59 -35.33
CA GLY A 264 14.92 1.44 -34.99
C GLY A 264 15.25 1.57 -33.50
N ALA A 265 14.28 1.98 -32.68
CA ALA A 265 14.38 2.10 -31.23
C ALA A 265 13.05 1.62 -30.58
N PRO A 266 12.75 0.30 -30.65
CA PRO A 266 11.45 -0.22 -30.24
C PRO A 266 11.20 0.01 -28.75
N LEU A 267 9.92 0.01 -28.36
CA LEU A 267 9.54 0.10 -26.96
C LEU A 267 10.10 -1.11 -26.20
N SER A 268 10.92 -0.84 -25.19
CA SER A 268 11.57 -1.86 -24.36
C SER A 268 11.23 -1.71 -22.88
N GLY A 269 10.64 -0.59 -22.46
CA GLY A 269 10.28 -0.37 -21.05
C GLY A 269 9.03 0.47 -20.88
N VAL A 270 8.27 0.17 -19.83
CA VAL A 270 7.14 0.97 -19.36
C VAL A 270 7.35 1.30 -17.89
N VAL A 271 7.22 2.58 -17.52
CA VAL A 271 7.14 3.03 -16.14
C VAL A 271 5.84 3.80 -15.93
N HIS A 272 4.94 3.23 -15.16
CA HIS A 272 3.62 3.78 -14.91
C HIS A 272 3.59 4.57 -13.60
N THR A 273 3.65 5.91 -13.70
CA THR A 273 3.57 6.83 -12.56
C THR A 273 2.27 7.65 -12.53
N ALA A 274 1.30 7.33 -13.39
CA ALA A 274 0.05 8.07 -13.45
C ALA A 274 -0.84 7.74 -12.24
N GLY A 275 -1.53 8.76 -11.73
CA GLY A 275 -2.41 8.61 -10.59
C GLY A 275 -3.06 9.94 -10.23
N VAL A 276 -4.20 9.84 -9.55
CA VAL A 276 -4.91 10.95 -8.93
C VAL A 276 -5.40 10.51 -7.55
N LEU A 277 -5.65 11.47 -6.68
CA LEU A 277 -6.39 11.25 -5.44
C LEU A 277 -7.79 11.82 -5.57
N ASP A 278 -8.74 11.19 -4.91
CA ASP A 278 -10.12 11.65 -4.75
C ASP A 278 -10.62 11.12 -3.41
N ASP A 279 -9.98 11.60 -2.35
CA ASP A 279 -10.11 11.04 -1.00
C ASP A 279 -11.56 11.17 -0.47
N GLY A 280 -11.93 10.21 0.37
CA GLY A 280 -13.23 10.09 1.01
C GLY A 280 -13.23 8.90 1.97
N VAL A 281 -13.75 9.10 3.18
CA VAL A 281 -13.98 8.00 4.14
C VAL A 281 -14.96 7.00 3.56
N ILE A 282 -14.91 5.75 4.02
CA ILE A 282 -15.75 4.66 3.49
C ILE A 282 -17.24 5.04 3.47
N GLY A 283 -17.72 5.71 4.52
CA GLY A 283 -19.12 6.14 4.63
C GLY A 283 -19.57 7.20 3.61
N SER A 284 -18.65 7.90 2.93
CA SER A 284 -18.97 8.94 1.94
C SER A 284 -18.40 8.67 0.54
N LEU A 285 -17.66 7.57 0.38
CA LEU A 285 -17.08 7.18 -0.90
C LEU A 285 -18.20 6.75 -1.87
N THR A 286 -18.12 7.21 -3.12
CA THR A 286 -19.13 6.91 -4.15
C THR A 286 -18.51 6.10 -5.31
N PRO A 287 -19.33 5.41 -6.12
CA PRO A 287 -18.86 4.73 -7.33
C PRO A 287 -18.12 5.65 -8.30
N GLU A 288 -18.51 6.91 -8.41
CA GLU A 288 -17.86 7.90 -9.28
C GLU A 288 -16.46 8.26 -8.78
N ARG A 289 -16.29 8.39 -7.45
CA ARG A 289 -14.97 8.60 -6.82
C ARG A 289 -14.08 7.37 -6.90
N LEU A 290 -14.66 6.17 -6.92
CA LEU A 290 -13.91 4.94 -7.24
C LEU A 290 -13.43 4.98 -8.69
N ALA A 291 -14.33 5.24 -9.64
CA ALA A 291 -14.03 5.25 -11.06
C ALA A 291 -12.98 6.33 -11.44
N SER A 292 -13.04 7.52 -10.81
CA SER A 292 -12.09 8.61 -11.05
C SER A 292 -10.64 8.21 -10.71
N VAL A 293 -10.44 7.47 -9.63
CA VAL A 293 -9.13 6.98 -9.16
C VAL A 293 -8.69 5.71 -9.89
N PHE A 294 -9.63 4.85 -10.25
CA PHE A 294 -9.34 3.61 -10.99
C PHE A 294 -8.87 3.90 -12.41
N ARG A 295 -9.45 4.89 -13.10
CA ARG A 295 -9.12 5.20 -14.50
C ARG A 295 -7.61 5.37 -14.75
N PRO A 296 -6.87 6.26 -14.07
CA PRO A 296 -5.45 6.44 -14.34
C PRO A 296 -4.55 5.33 -13.81
N LYS A 297 -5.09 4.31 -13.11
CA LYS A 297 -4.32 3.20 -12.50
C LYS A 297 -4.74 1.84 -13.03
N VAL A 298 -5.94 1.39 -12.67
CA VAL A 298 -6.50 0.09 -13.06
C VAL A 298 -6.70 0.03 -14.58
N ASP A 299 -7.50 0.94 -15.13
CA ASP A 299 -7.84 0.92 -16.57
C ASP A 299 -6.59 1.18 -17.42
N ALA A 300 -5.75 2.13 -17.00
CA ALA A 300 -4.50 2.45 -17.66
C ALA A 300 -3.54 1.25 -17.72
N VAL A 301 -3.38 0.49 -16.63
CA VAL A 301 -2.45 -0.66 -16.61
C VAL A 301 -2.98 -1.86 -17.38
N LEU A 302 -4.29 -2.09 -17.37
CA LEU A 302 -4.93 -3.07 -18.25
C LEU A 302 -4.71 -2.70 -19.72
N MET A 303 -4.90 -1.44 -20.09
CA MET A 303 -4.67 -0.95 -21.45
C MET A 303 -3.21 -1.06 -21.88
N LEU A 304 -2.27 -0.65 -21.00
CA LEU A 304 -0.83 -0.81 -21.23
C LEU A 304 -0.48 -2.27 -21.45
N HIS A 305 -0.99 -3.18 -20.63
CA HIS A 305 -0.75 -4.61 -20.81
C HIS A 305 -1.30 -5.12 -22.14
N GLU A 306 -2.56 -4.85 -22.48
CA GLU A 306 -3.14 -5.31 -23.73
C GLU A 306 -2.37 -4.85 -24.96
N LEU A 307 -1.99 -3.57 -25.01
CA LEU A 307 -1.30 -2.99 -26.15
C LEU A 307 0.20 -3.27 -26.19
N THR A 308 0.80 -3.80 -25.11
CA THR A 308 2.27 -4.05 -25.07
C THR A 308 2.66 -5.49 -24.75
N ARG A 309 1.74 -6.39 -24.36
CA ARG A 309 2.07 -7.78 -23.97
C ARG A 309 2.74 -8.63 -25.06
N HIS A 310 2.59 -8.23 -26.32
CA HIS A 310 3.20 -8.91 -27.45
C HIS A 310 4.61 -8.39 -27.76
N LEU A 311 5.04 -7.33 -27.07
CA LEU A 311 6.36 -6.74 -27.20
C LEU A 311 7.32 -7.37 -26.19
N ASP A 312 8.57 -7.51 -26.60
CA ASP A 312 9.66 -7.96 -25.73
C ASP A 312 10.13 -6.79 -24.86
N LEU A 313 9.47 -6.58 -23.71
CA LEU A 313 9.83 -5.53 -22.75
C LEU A 313 10.84 -6.06 -21.73
N ASP A 314 11.87 -5.27 -21.43
CA ASP A 314 12.77 -5.52 -20.30
C ASP A 314 12.10 -5.18 -18.97
N ALA A 315 11.32 -4.10 -18.94
CA ALA A 315 10.76 -3.54 -17.71
C ALA A 315 9.29 -3.12 -17.87
N PHE A 316 8.50 -3.45 -16.85
CA PHE A 316 7.13 -2.97 -16.68
C PHE A 316 6.92 -2.60 -15.21
N VAL A 317 7.15 -1.33 -14.89
CA VAL A 317 7.26 -0.83 -13.52
C VAL A 317 6.01 -0.06 -13.15
N LEU A 318 5.38 -0.44 -12.04
CA LEU A 318 4.16 0.16 -11.54
C LEU A 318 4.46 0.95 -10.26
N PHE A 319 4.12 2.24 -10.26
CA PHE A 319 4.16 3.07 -9.06
C PHE A 319 2.83 2.89 -8.32
N SER A 320 2.86 1.98 -7.35
CA SER A 320 1.81 1.76 -6.38
C SER A 320 2.04 2.66 -5.14
N SER A 321 1.32 2.41 -4.06
CA SER A 321 1.46 3.12 -2.79
C SER A 321 1.35 2.17 -1.62
N ALA A 322 2.09 2.46 -0.55
CA ALA A 322 2.00 1.75 0.71
C ALA A 322 0.58 1.77 1.32
N SER A 323 -0.30 2.69 0.90
CA SER A 323 -1.72 2.68 1.30
C SER A 323 -2.45 1.41 0.83
N GLY A 324 -2.10 0.85 -0.33
CA GLY A 324 -2.64 -0.44 -0.79
C GLY A 324 -2.27 -1.61 0.12
N VAL A 325 -1.15 -1.51 0.85
CA VAL A 325 -0.62 -2.54 1.74
C VAL A 325 -1.03 -2.34 3.20
N LEU A 326 -0.97 -1.09 3.69
CA LEU A 326 -1.20 -0.73 5.09
C LEU A 326 -2.62 -0.23 5.36
N GLY A 327 -3.35 0.15 4.30
CA GLY A 327 -4.56 0.97 4.40
C GLY A 327 -4.21 2.46 4.56
N GLY A 328 -4.99 3.32 3.90
CA GLY A 328 -4.99 4.77 4.14
C GLY A 328 -6.38 5.21 4.60
N PRO A 329 -6.54 5.89 5.75
CA PRO A 329 -7.85 6.39 6.15
C PRO A 329 -8.29 7.50 5.19
N GLY A 330 -9.55 7.46 4.77
CA GLY A 330 -10.06 8.32 3.71
C GLY A 330 -9.57 7.96 2.31
N GLN A 331 -8.87 6.83 2.13
CA GLN A 331 -8.25 6.45 0.87
C GLN A 331 -8.70 5.07 0.38
N GLY A 332 -9.96 4.70 0.60
CA GLY A 332 -10.49 3.39 0.20
C GLY A 332 -10.32 3.11 -1.30
N ASN A 333 -10.69 4.07 -2.15
CA ASN A 333 -10.51 3.99 -3.61
C ASN A 333 -9.03 3.93 -4.03
N TYR A 334 -8.17 4.76 -3.44
CA TYR A 334 -6.75 4.80 -3.79
C TYR A 334 -6.02 3.54 -3.31
N SER A 335 -6.30 3.06 -2.10
CA SER A 335 -5.75 1.82 -1.56
C SER A 335 -6.18 0.63 -2.41
N ALA A 336 -7.45 0.58 -2.84
CA ALA A 336 -7.94 -0.44 -3.76
C ALA A 336 -7.21 -0.44 -5.11
N ALA A 337 -7.08 0.74 -5.74
CA ALA A 337 -6.39 0.86 -7.02
C ALA A 337 -4.91 0.43 -6.92
N ASN A 338 -4.23 0.72 -5.82
CA ASN A 338 -2.83 0.34 -5.62
C ASN A 338 -2.67 -1.16 -5.31
N ALA A 339 -3.55 -1.74 -4.49
CA ALA A 339 -3.55 -3.19 -4.24
C ALA A 339 -3.82 -3.99 -5.52
N PHE A 340 -4.67 -3.47 -6.44
CA PHE A 340 -4.80 -4.01 -7.79
C PHE A 340 -3.47 -4.03 -8.53
N LEU A 341 -2.71 -2.93 -8.54
CA LEU A 341 -1.41 -2.85 -9.22
C LEU A 341 -0.40 -3.86 -8.66
N ASP A 342 -0.40 -4.03 -7.34
CA ASP A 342 0.51 -4.95 -6.63
C ASP A 342 0.26 -6.41 -7.02
N ALA A 343 -1.01 -6.82 -7.07
CA ALA A 343 -1.39 -8.15 -7.52
C ALA A 343 -1.28 -8.30 -9.04
N PHE A 344 -1.56 -7.24 -9.82
CA PHE A 344 -1.39 -7.25 -11.27
C PHE A 344 0.06 -7.52 -11.68
N ALA A 345 1.05 -6.97 -10.97
CA ALA A 345 2.45 -7.28 -11.24
C ALA A 345 2.77 -8.77 -11.02
N GLN A 346 2.21 -9.39 -9.98
CA GLN A 346 2.35 -10.83 -9.72
C GLN A 346 1.67 -11.64 -10.83
N TRP A 347 0.42 -11.29 -11.16
CA TRP A 347 -0.34 -11.91 -12.24
C TRP A 347 0.38 -11.84 -13.58
N ARG A 348 0.89 -10.67 -13.96
CA ARG A 348 1.62 -10.45 -15.22
C ARG A 348 2.89 -11.33 -15.31
N ARG A 349 3.60 -11.52 -14.20
CA ARG A 349 4.76 -12.43 -14.14
C ARG A 349 4.40 -13.89 -14.21
N ALA A 350 3.27 -14.31 -13.63
CA ALA A 350 2.77 -15.66 -13.82
C ALA A 350 2.40 -15.96 -15.28
N GLN A 351 2.12 -14.93 -16.09
CA GLN A 351 1.98 -15.05 -17.55
C GLN A 351 3.33 -15.07 -18.30
N GLY A 352 4.47 -15.11 -17.59
CA GLY A 352 5.81 -15.09 -18.19
C GLY A 352 6.29 -13.71 -18.66
N LEU A 353 5.61 -12.62 -18.26
CA LEU A 353 5.94 -11.27 -18.70
C LEU A 353 6.55 -10.44 -17.54
N THR A 354 7.54 -9.59 -17.81
CA THR A 354 8.21 -8.76 -16.79
C THR A 354 7.24 -7.86 -16.03
N ALA A 355 7.36 -7.72 -14.70
CA ALA A 355 6.64 -6.69 -13.96
C ALA A 355 7.24 -6.48 -12.57
N VAL A 356 7.17 -5.24 -12.08
CA VAL A 356 7.40 -4.93 -10.67
C VAL A 356 6.44 -3.84 -10.22
N SER A 357 5.79 -4.03 -9.08
CA SER A 357 5.05 -2.99 -8.38
C SER A 357 5.85 -2.50 -7.18
N LEU A 358 5.99 -1.18 -7.10
CA LEU A 358 6.65 -0.47 -6.00
C LEU A 358 5.59 0.31 -5.23
N ALA A 359 5.18 -0.23 -4.09
CA ALA A 359 4.21 0.37 -3.18
C ALA A 359 4.89 1.44 -2.33
N TRP A 360 5.04 2.64 -2.91
CA TRP A 360 5.81 3.72 -2.30
C TRP A 360 5.21 4.24 -1.00
N GLY A 361 6.09 4.44 -0.02
CA GLY A 361 5.84 5.26 1.15
C GLY A 361 5.77 6.75 0.82
N LEU A 362 5.79 7.59 1.85
CA LEU A 362 5.68 9.03 1.70
C LEU A 362 6.93 9.61 1.00
N TRP A 363 6.73 10.48 0.02
CA TRP A 363 7.80 11.28 -0.61
C TRP A 363 7.83 12.68 0.02
N ARG A 364 9.02 13.25 0.14
CA ARG A 364 9.22 14.59 0.73
C ARG A 364 8.74 15.69 -0.22
N GLU A 365 8.89 15.47 -1.51
CA GLU A 365 8.54 16.44 -2.54
C GLU A 365 7.01 16.58 -2.65
N SER A 366 6.53 17.81 -2.57
CA SER A 366 5.13 18.16 -2.77
C SER A 366 4.78 18.05 -4.25
N SER A 367 4.26 16.90 -4.65
CA SER A 367 3.61 16.72 -5.94
C SER A 367 2.21 17.35 -5.93
N THR A 368 1.59 17.58 -7.08
CA THR A 368 0.16 17.94 -7.13
C THR A 368 -0.74 16.91 -6.46
N MET A 369 -0.25 15.67 -6.30
CA MET A 369 -0.94 14.55 -5.66
C MET A 369 -0.69 14.51 -4.14
N THR A 370 0.50 14.90 -3.65
CA THR A 370 0.82 14.96 -2.21
C THR A 370 0.58 16.35 -1.60
N GLY A 371 0.38 17.38 -2.43
CA GLY A 371 0.06 18.74 -2.01
C GLY A 371 -1.35 18.91 -1.42
N THR A 372 -2.22 17.90 -1.53
CA THR A 372 -3.53 17.85 -0.86
C THR A 372 -3.50 17.16 0.50
N LEU A 373 -2.41 16.46 0.86
CA LEU A 373 -2.19 16.01 2.24
C LEU A 373 -1.86 17.24 3.06
N GLY A 374 -2.79 17.66 3.92
CA GLY A 374 -2.57 18.79 4.82
C GLY A 374 -1.39 18.53 5.75
N ALA A 375 -0.85 19.58 6.37
CA ALA A 375 0.19 19.46 7.39
C ALA A 375 -0.21 18.47 8.52
N THR A 376 -1.51 18.32 8.78
CA THR A 376 -2.10 17.39 9.73
C THR A 376 -1.89 15.92 9.36
N ASP A 377 -2.04 15.55 8.08
CA ASP A 377 -1.86 14.16 7.62
C ASP A 377 -0.39 13.75 7.64
N GLN A 378 0.49 14.66 7.21
CA GLN A 378 1.94 14.46 7.30
C GLN A 378 2.39 14.30 8.75
N ALA A 379 1.85 15.10 9.67
CA ALA A 379 2.14 14.98 11.10
C ALA A 379 1.60 13.68 11.69
N ARG A 380 0.42 13.21 11.26
CA ARG A 380 -0.17 11.93 11.71
C ARG A 380 0.63 10.73 11.23
N MET A 381 1.06 10.71 9.96
CA MET A 381 1.92 9.64 9.43
C MET A 381 3.30 9.64 10.08
N SER A 382 3.86 10.83 10.35
CA SER A 382 5.11 10.98 11.11
C SER A 382 4.98 10.42 12.53
N ARG A 383 3.85 10.69 13.22
CA ARG A 383 3.53 10.09 14.53
C ARG A 383 3.33 8.56 14.45
N GLY A 384 2.82 8.06 13.33
CA GLY A 384 2.69 6.62 13.03
C GLY A 384 4.00 5.93 12.65
N GLY A 385 5.15 6.61 12.75
CA GLY A 385 6.47 6.03 12.48
C GLY A 385 6.81 5.93 10.99
N ILE A 386 6.16 6.68 10.09
CA ILE A 386 6.50 6.74 8.67
C ILE A 386 7.19 8.08 8.37
N ARG A 387 8.38 8.02 7.77
CA ARG A 387 9.17 9.18 7.36
C ARG A 387 9.10 9.36 5.84
N ALA A 388 9.26 10.61 5.41
CA ALA A 388 9.32 10.94 3.99
C ALA A 388 10.69 10.54 3.39
N LEU A 389 10.64 9.95 2.19
CA LEU A 389 11.78 9.65 1.32
C LEU A 389 12.19 10.90 0.54
N SER A 390 13.49 11.14 0.39
CA SER A 390 13.96 12.11 -0.62
C SER A 390 13.94 11.50 -2.02
N VAL A 391 14.07 12.34 -3.07
CA VAL A 391 14.24 11.86 -4.46
C VAL A 391 15.40 10.87 -4.57
N GLU A 392 16.54 11.19 -3.98
CA GLU A 392 17.75 10.37 -4.06
C GLU A 392 17.54 9.00 -3.40
N GLU A 393 16.93 8.96 -2.21
CA GLU A 393 16.58 7.71 -1.52
C GLU A 393 15.58 6.89 -2.34
N GLY A 394 14.57 7.56 -2.90
CA GLY A 394 13.56 6.95 -3.75
C GLY A 394 14.13 6.36 -5.03
N MET A 395 15.03 7.05 -5.72
CA MET A 395 15.65 6.53 -6.95
C MET A 395 16.60 5.35 -6.65
N ALA A 396 17.31 5.36 -5.52
CA ALA A 396 18.09 4.20 -5.09
C ALA A 396 17.20 2.97 -4.79
N LEU A 397 16.02 3.19 -4.20
CA LEU A 397 15.03 2.14 -3.97
C LEU A 397 14.36 1.66 -5.26
N PHE A 398 14.18 2.56 -6.24
CA PHE A 398 13.69 2.20 -7.57
C PHE A 398 14.66 1.21 -8.23
N ASP A 399 15.96 1.53 -8.23
CA ASP A 399 16.99 0.65 -8.78
C ASP A 399 17.04 -0.71 -8.08
N ALA A 400 16.98 -0.71 -6.74
CA ALA A 400 16.94 -1.94 -5.95
C ALA A 400 15.69 -2.79 -6.27
N GLY A 401 14.56 -2.14 -6.55
CA GLY A 401 13.32 -2.81 -6.90
C GLY A 401 13.32 -3.46 -8.28
N LEU A 402 14.00 -2.85 -9.26
CA LEU A 402 14.09 -3.39 -10.62
C LEU A 402 14.80 -4.76 -10.69
N GLY A 403 15.79 -4.98 -9.82
CA GLY A 403 16.55 -6.24 -9.78
C GLY A 403 15.97 -7.32 -8.87
N ALA A 404 14.90 -7.02 -8.13
CA ALA A 404 14.42 -7.91 -7.08
C ALA A 404 13.67 -9.13 -7.62
N VAL A 405 13.81 -10.25 -6.91
CA VAL A 405 13.08 -11.49 -7.22
C VAL A 405 11.57 -11.31 -7.00
N PRO A 406 11.08 -10.77 -5.84
CA PRO A 406 9.67 -10.47 -5.66
C PRO A 406 9.20 -9.36 -6.61
N SER A 407 7.99 -9.50 -7.15
CA SER A 407 7.40 -8.52 -8.06
C SER A 407 6.56 -7.45 -7.37
N HIS A 408 6.42 -7.54 -6.06
CA HIS A 408 5.75 -6.54 -5.24
C HIS A 408 6.65 -6.22 -4.05
N LEU A 409 7.03 -4.94 -3.96
CA LEU A 409 7.91 -4.42 -2.94
C LEU A 409 7.32 -3.13 -2.36
N VAL A 410 7.66 -2.84 -1.11
CA VAL A 410 7.20 -1.67 -0.37
C VAL A 410 8.43 -0.82 -0.02
N PRO A 411 8.85 0.10 -0.91
CA PRO A 411 9.88 1.08 -0.60
C PRO A 411 9.30 2.17 0.32
N ALA A 412 9.63 2.11 1.60
CA ALA A 412 9.12 3.00 2.63
C ALA A 412 10.17 3.21 3.73
N LYS A 413 10.16 4.40 4.35
CA LYS A 413 11.09 4.73 5.43
C LYS A 413 10.35 4.73 6.76
N PHE A 414 10.70 3.80 7.65
CA PHE A 414 10.08 3.71 8.98
C PHE A 414 11.01 4.24 10.08
N ASP A 415 10.42 4.90 11.08
CA ASP A 415 11.04 5.21 12.35
C ASP A 415 10.86 4.04 13.31
N LEU A 416 11.77 3.07 13.24
CA LEU A 416 11.69 1.85 14.06
C LEU A 416 11.82 2.13 15.57
N ALA A 417 12.44 3.25 15.96
CA ALA A 417 12.53 3.64 17.36
C ALA A 417 11.16 4.12 17.87
N ALA A 418 10.50 5.02 17.13
CA ALA A 418 9.14 5.46 17.44
C ALA A 418 8.12 4.31 17.44
N LEU A 419 8.22 3.39 16.47
CA LEU A 419 7.39 2.18 16.45
C LEU A 419 7.67 1.28 17.66
N GLY A 420 8.92 1.22 18.12
CA GLY A 420 9.32 0.49 19.33
C GLY A 420 8.68 1.03 20.62
N GLU A 421 8.51 2.34 20.73
CA GLU A 421 7.82 2.97 21.88
C GLU A 421 6.32 2.61 21.90
N GLN A 422 5.69 2.54 20.73
CA GLN A 422 4.29 2.13 20.58
C GLN A 422 4.04 0.65 20.93
N VAL A 423 5.08 -0.20 20.88
CA VAL A 423 4.98 -1.60 21.31
C VAL A 423 4.54 -1.70 22.77
N ALA A 424 4.98 -0.79 23.63
CA ALA A 424 4.64 -0.79 25.05
C ALA A 424 3.17 -0.42 25.30
N ALA A 425 2.55 0.32 24.37
CA ALA A 425 1.15 0.72 24.41
C ALA A 425 0.21 -0.28 23.69
N ASP A 426 0.74 -1.33 23.07
CA ASP A 426 0.02 -2.27 22.19
C ASP A 426 -0.67 -1.60 20.98
N GLU A 427 -0.15 -0.45 20.55
CA GLU A 427 -0.73 0.38 19.48
C GLU A 427 -0.08 0.13 18.10
N VAL A 428 0.87 -0.80 17.99
CA VAL A 428 1.55 -1.09 16.72
C VAL A 428 0.61 -1.83 15.76
N PRO A 429 0.37 -1.27 14.55
CA PRO A 429 -0.43 -1.93 13.52
C PRO A 429 0.06 -3.35 13.23
N SER A 430 -0.87 -4.30 13.06
CA SER A 430 -0.58 -5.74 12.87
C SER A 430 0.51 -6.00 11.81
N MET A 431 0.41 -5.33 10.67
CA MET A 431 1.37 -5.39 9.56
C MET A 431 2.81 -5.03 9.98
N LEU A 432 3.00 -4.09 10.91
CA LEU A 432 4.32 -3.59 11.31
C LEU A 432 4.94 -4.37 12.47
N ARG A 433 4.19 -5.28 13.11
CA ARG A 433 4.67 -6.06 14.27
C ARG A 433 5.90 -6.92 13.95
N GLY A 434 6.10 -7.30 12.70
CA GLY A 434 7.29 -8.03 12.25
C GLY A 434 8.58 -7.20 12.24
N LEU A 435 8.47 -5.87 12.22
CA LEU A 435 9.63 -4.95 12.15
C LEU A 435 10.17 -4.55 13.53
N VAL A 436 9.40 -4.75 14.58
CA VAL A 436 9.75 -4.36 15.96
C VAL A 436 9.91 -5.58 16.85
N ARG A 437 10.97 -5.60 17.67
CA ARG A 437 11.19 -6.67 18.64
C ARG A 437 10.42 -6.37 19.92
N ARG A 438 9.42 -7.20 20.26
CA ARG A 438 8.85 -7.21 21.61
C ARG A 438 9.91 -7.66 22.61
N PRO A 439 10.18 -6.93 23.71
CA PRO A 439 11.00 -7.45 24.78
C PRO A 439 10.34 -8.72 25.35
N ARG A 440 11.12 -9.81 25.45
CA ARG A 440 10.65 -11.08 26.04
C ARG A 440 10.14 -10.80 27.45
N ARG A 441 8.85 -11.04 27.71
CA ARG A 441 8.33 -11.11 29.09
C ARG A 441 9.05 -12.27 29.79
N THR A 442 10.06 -11.96 30.61
CA THR A 442 10.51 -12.89 31.64
C THR A 442 9.33 -13.11 32.58
N ALA A 443 8.95 -14.37 32.78
CA ALA A 443 7.91 -14.76 33.74
C ALA A 443 8.34 -14.35 35.15
N ALA A 444 8.03 -13.10 35.53
CA ALA A 444 8.04 -12.68 36.91
C ALA A 444 6.68 -13.06 37.51
N VAL A 445 6.76 -13.78 38.63
CA VAL A 445 5.64 -14.22 39.48
C VAL A 445 4.63 -13.08 39.65
N ALA A 446 3.36 -13.44 39.52
CA ALA A 446 2.23 -12.53 39.64
C ALA A 446 2.26 -11.80 41.00
N THR A 447 2.57 -10.51 40.94
CA THR A 447 2.07 -9.51 41.89
C THR A 447 1.42 -8.42 41.04
N GLY A 448 0.11 -8.27 41.19
CA GLY A 448 -0.75 -7.44 40.36
C GLY A 448 -0.20 -6.03 40.16
N SER A 449 0.03 -5.67 38.91
CA SER A 449 0.24 -4.30 38.47
C SER A 449 -0.90 -3.94 37.54
N VAL A 450 -1.74 -3.00 38.00
CA VAL A 450 -2.85 -2.42 37.25
C VAL A 450 -2.27 -1.30 36.39
N LEU A 451 -1.82 -1.61 35.19
CA LEU A 451 -1.47 -0.62 34.16
C LEU A 451 -1.92 -1.16 32.80
N GLY A 452 -3.10 -0.71 32.36
CA GLY A 452 -3.72 -1.11 31.10
C GLY A 452 -5.24 -1.00 31.11
N ALA A 453 -5.80 0.07 31.68
CA ALA A 453 -7.24 0.29 31.65
C ALA A 453 -7.64 0.90 30.30
N SER A 454 -8.43 0.15 29.51
CA SER A 454 -9.15 0.64 28.32
C SER A 454 -9.97 1.90 28.65
N LEU A 455 -10.31 2.72 27.66
CA LEU A 455 -11.19 3.89 27.85
C LEU A 455 -12.46 3.50 28.63
N THR A 456 -13.01 2.33 28.33
CA THR A 456 -14.14 1.72 29.05
C THR A 456 -13.84 1.53 30.53
N SER A 457 -12.67 0.96 30.87
CA SER A 457 -12.25 0.75 32.27
C SER A 457 -11.97 2.06 33.03
N ARG A 458 -11.57 3.13 32.33
CA ARG A 458 -11.36 4.46 32.94
C ARG A 458 -12.70 5.17 33.16
N LEU A 459 -13.62 5.07 32.21
CA LEU A 459 -14.95 5.65 32.34
C LEU A 459 -15.76 4.95 33.44
N THR A 460 -15.68 3.63 33.59
CA THR A 460 -16.40 2.88 34.65
C THR A 460 -16.00 3.27 36.08
N THR A 461 -14.84 3.93 36.26
CA THR A 461 -14.39 4.43 37.57
C THR A 461 -14.78 5.88 37.86
N LEU A 462 -15.38 6.58 36.90
CA LEU A 462 -15.75 7.98 36.98
C LEU A 462 -17.26 8.16 37.16
N THR A 463 -17.66 9.26 37.82
CA THR A 463 -19.08 9.66 37.85
C THR A 463 -19.56 10.08 36.46
N VAL A 464 -20.88 10.05 36.21
CA VAL A 464 -21.47 10.38 34.89
C VAL A 464 -21.03 11.78 34.40
N ASP A 465 -20.91 12.76 35.29
CA ASP A 465 -20.45 14.11 34.94
C ASP A 465 -18.95 14.20 34.64
N GLU A 466 -18.15 13.32 35.23
CA GLU A 466 -16.71 13.20 34.95
C GLU A 466 -16.46 12.43 33.65
N GLN A 467 -17.21 11.36 33.40
CA GLN A 467 -17.22 10.65 32.12
C GLN A 467 -17.55 11.61 30.97
N ARG A 468 -18.60 12.41 31.14
CA ARG A 468 -19.01 13.41 30.13
C ARG A 468 -17.92 14.46 29.88
N ARG A 469 -17.30 15.00 30.93
CA ARG A 469 -16.20 15.97 30.77
C ARG A 469 -14.99 15.34 30.08
N HIS A 470 -14.62 14.12 30.46
CA HIS A 470 -13.49 13.42 29.88
C HIS A 470 -13.71 13.09 28.41
N LEU A 471 -14.93 12.65 28.03
CA LEU A 471 -15.30 12.41 26.64
C LEU A 471 -15.35 13.70 25.82
N VAL A 472 -15.87 14.80 26.38
CA VAL A 472 -15.87 16.10 25.70
C VAL A 472 -14.45 16.59 25.47
N GLU A 473 -13.56 16.45 26.44
CA GLU A 473 -12.15 16.86 26.30
C GLU A 473 -11.40 16.00 25.27
N LEU A 474 -11.64 14.68 25.26
CA LEU A 474 -11.09 13.76 24.27
C LEU A 474 -11.57 14.12 22.86
N VAL A 475 -12.89 14.26 22.65
CA VAL A 475 -13.49 14.58 21.36
C VAL A 475 -13.09 15.98 20.89
N SER A 476 -13.08 16.98 21.77
CA SER A 476 -12.61 18.32 21.44
C SER A 476 -11.12 18.36 21.10
N GLY A 477 -10.31 17.48 21.71
CA GLY A 477 -8.90 17.30 21.35
C GLY A 477 -8.74 16.75 19.93
N GLU A 478 -9.46 15.69 19.60
CA GLU A 478 -9.45 15.10 18.25
C GLU A 478 -10.00 16.08 17.20
N VAL A 479 -11.08 16.80 17.51
CA VAL A 479 -11.65 17.82 16.62
C VAL A 479 -10.70 19.01 16.43
N ALA A 480 -10.04 19.47 17.49
CA ALA A 480 -9.03 20.52 17.38
C ALA A 480 -7.86 20.09 16.49
N VAL A 481 -7.46 18.82 16.56
CA VAL A 481 -6.42 18.25 15.69
C VAL A 481 -6.88 18.18 14.23
N VAL A 482 -8.12 17.75 13.97
CA VAL A 482 -8.71 17.72 12.63
C VAL A 482 -8.82 19.13 12.01
N LEU A 483 -9.14 20.13 12.83
CA LEU A 483 -9.31 21.52 12.39
C LEU A 483 -8.00 22.35 12.41
N GLY A 484 -6.87 21.77 12.81
CA GLY A 484 -5.57 22.46 12.81
C GLY A 484 -5.36 23.46 13.95
N HIS A 485 -6.06 23.29 15.07
CA HIS A 485 -5.89 24.12 16.27
C HIS A 485 -4.91 23.49 17.28
N ALA A 486 -4.24 24.33 18.07
CA ALA A 486 -3.14 23.92 18.96
C ALA A 486 -3.57 23.19 20.25
N GLY A 487 -4.87 22.93 20.48
CA GLY A 487 -5.32 22.12 21.62
C GLY A 487 -6.84 22.14 21.87
N ALA A 488 -7.31 21.20 22.72
CA ALA A 488 -8.74 20.97 23.01
C ALA A 488 -9.50 22.20 23.54
N GLY A 489 -8.80 23.19 24.11
CA GLY A 489 -9.40 24.41 24.67
C GLY A 489 -9.86 25.45 23.65
N SER A 490 -9.57 25.25 22.35
CA SER A 490 -9.99 26.17 21.28
C SER A 490 -11.33 25.83 20.63
N VAL A 491 -11.96 24.72 21.01
CA VAL A 491 -13.23 24.24 20.44
C VAL A 491 -14.29 24.16 21.55
N GLY A 492 -15.27 25.05 21.49
CA GLY A 492 -16.32 25.14 22.52
C GLY A 492 -17.33 24.00 22.45
N ALA A 493 -17.66 23.40 23.61
CA ALA A 493 -18.71 22.39 23.75
C ALA A 493 -20.09 22.98 23.42
N GLY A 494 -20.43 23.03 22.12
CA GLY A 494 -21.68 23.60 21.59
C GLY A 494 -21.56 24.35 20.27
N GLN A 495 -20.38 24.45 19.65
CA GLN A 495 -20.26 24.97 18.29
C GLN A 495 -20.62 23.91 17.25
N ALA A 496 -21.46 24.26 16.29
CA ALA A 496 -21.70 23.44 15.10
C ALA A 496 -20.49 23.54 14.16
N PHE A 497 -20.09 22.40 13.58
CA PHE A 497 -19.03 22.29 12.58
C PHE A 497 -19.64 22.18 11.19
#